data_AF-A0A662A0R3-F1
#
_entry.id   AF-A0A662A0R3-F1
#
_cell.length_a   1.000
_cell.length_b   1.000
_cell.length_c   1.000
_cell.angle_alpha   90.00
_cell.angle_beta   90.00
_cell.angle_gamma   90.00
#
_symmetry.space_group_name_H-M   'P 1'
#
loop_
_entity.id
_entity.type
_entity.pdbx_description
1 polymer ?
#
loop_
_entity_poly.entity_id
_entity_poly.type
_entity_poly.pdbx_seq_one_letter_code
_entity_poly.pdbx_strand_id
1 'polypeptide(L)'
;MQNSIYKLLGIVLFSVFLFSCSTKEQQEFEEVAYHETLGDCDNAICVDIELGYLKMKGDSKVAQNFNHLIEQFVFQKMATDEVTGDLKPEEYVQEVINDFKSFTVEFPDARTGGYKQTTNCKITWTDEKLISVELLTNMYSGGAHPSYQDEYLNIDPKTGNSLE
;
A
#
# COMPACT_ATOMS: atom_id res chain seq x y z
N MET A 1 33.20 28.19 -49.57
CA MET A 1 33.22 26.88 -48.86
C MET A 1 33.15 27.03 -47.35
N GLN A 2 34.01 27.84 -46.73
CA GLN A 2 34.14 27.97 -45.28
C GLN A 2 32.85 28.40 -44.53
N ASN A 3 32.09 29.36 -45.07
CA ASN A 3 30.79 29.77 -44.51
C ASN A 3 29.68 28.70 -44.61
N SER A 4 29.76 27.79 -45.58
CA SER A 4 28.81 26.67 -45.69
C SER A 4 29.09 25.61 -44.62
N ILE A 5 30.37 25.41 -44.29
CA ILE A 5 30.81 24.45 -43.27
C ILE A 5 30.36 24.92 -41.88
N TYR A 6 30.51 26.21 -41.54
CA TYR A 6 30.03 26.74 -40.26
C TYR A 6 28.50 26.72 -40.12
N LYS A 7 27.76 26.89 -41.22
CA LYS A 7 26.29 26.73 -41.22
C LYS A 7 25.88 25.27 -40.99
N LEU A 8 26.56 24.32 -41.62
CA LEU A 8 26.35 22.89 -41.40
C LEU A 8 26.70 22.47 -39.97
N LEU A 9 27.83 22.96 -39.42
CA LEU A 9 28.23 22.73 -38.03
C LEU A 9 27.22 23.32 -37.03
N GLY A 10 26.70 24.52 -37.30
CA GLY A 10 25.68 25.12 -36.45
C GLY A 10 24.35 24.34 -36.44
N ILE A 11 23.94 23.79 -37.59
CA ILE A 11 22.73 22.97 -37.71
C ILE A 11 22.91 21.63 -36.96
N VAL A 12 24.08 21.00 -37.06
CA VAL A 12 24.39 19.75 -36.35
C VAL A 12 24.47 19.97 -34.84
N LEU A 13 25.05 21.09 -34.39
CA LEU A 13 25.12 21.40 -32.96
C LEU A 13 23.71 21.67 -32.38
N PHE A 14 22.83 22.32 -33.15
CA PHE A 14 21.45 22.59 -32.75
C PHE A 14 20.57 21.34 -32.73
N SER A 15 20.79 20.38 -33.64
CA SER A 15 20.02 19.13 -33.68
C SER A 15 20.35 18.18 -32.54
N VAL A 16 21.56 18.22 -31.95
CA VAL A 16 21.94 17.40 -30.79
C VAL A 16 21.22 17.83 -29.51
N PHE A 17 20.85 19.10 -29.36
CA PHE A 17 20.09 19.58 -28.20
C PHE A 17 18.62 19.12 -28.16
N LEU A 18 18.07 18.68 -29.30
CA LEU A 18 16.65 18.31 -29.40
C LEU A 18 16.34 16.85 -28.99
N PHE A 19 17.36 16.02 -28.71
CA PHE A 19 17.18 14.60 -28.35
C PHE A 19 17.42 14.27 -26.86
N SER A 20 17.62 15.26 -25.99
CA SER A 20 17.91 15.01 -24.56
C SER A 20 16.68 14.80 -23.67
N CYS A 21 15.49 14.61 -24.24
CA CYS A 21 14.30 14.32 -23.44
C CYS A 21 14.17 12.80 -23.26
N SER A 22 14.88 12.25 -22.27
CA SER A 22 14.60 10.91 -21.78
C SER A 22 13.25 10.94 -21.05
N THR A 23 12.22 10.31 -21.62
CA THR A 23 11.00 9.98 -20.87
C THR A 23 11.41 9.04 -19.74
N LYS A 24 11.59 9.58 -18.53
CA LYS A 24 11.71 8.74 -17.34
C LYS A 24 10.38 8.01 -17.22
N GLU A 25 10.44 6.68 -17.28
CA GLU A 25 9.29 5.83 -17.00
C GLU A 25 8.93 6.09 -15.53
N GLN A 26 7.92 6.93 -15.32
CA GLN A 26 7.50 7.31 -13.99
C GLN A 26 6.71 6.14 -13.42
N GLN A 27 7.09 5.68 -12.23
CA GLN A 27 6.39 4.59 -11.55
C GLN A 27 4.94 5.01 -11.34
N GLU A 28 4.03 4.21 -11.86
CA GLU A 28 2.60 4.41 -11.65
C GLU A 28 2.13 3.51 -10.51
N PHE A 29 1.37 4.10 -9.60
CA PHE A 29 0.75 3.39 -8.48
C PHE A 29 -0.77 3.38 -8.67
N GLU A 30 -1.41 2.36 -8.14
CA GLU A 30 -2.85 2.24 -8.01
C GLU A 30 -3.23 1.89 -6.58
N GLU A 31 -4.40 2.37 -6.16
CA GLU A 31 -4.95 2.04 -4.85
C GLU A 31 -5.76 0.75 -4.95
N VAL A 32 -5.50 -0.16 -4.01
CA VAL A 32 -6.36 -1.28 -3.71
C VAL A 32 -7.22 -0.89 -2.52
N ALA A 33 -8.53 -0.88 -2.74
CA ALA A 33 -9.52 -0.60 -1.72
C ALA A 33 -10.42 -1.82 -1.55
N TYR A 34 -10.60 -2.23 -0.30
CA TYR A 34 -11.43 -3.34 0.09
C TYR A 34 -12.23 -2.96 1.34
N HIS A 35 -13.51 -3.28 1.35
CA HIS A 35 -14.40 -2.98 2.47
C HIS A 35 -15.26 -4.19 2.75
N GLU A 36 -15.22 -4.68 3.99
CA GLU A 36 -16.05 -5.78 4.47
C GLU A 36 -16.73 -5.41 5.77
N THR A 37 -18.01 -5.77 5.84
CA THR A 37 -18.84 -5.55 7.02
C THR A 37 -19.62 -6.81 7.35
N LEU A 38 -19.72 -7.13 8.64
CA LEU A 38 -20.55 -8.23 9.14
C LEU A 38 -21.35 -7.77 10.36
N GLY A 39 -22.68 -7.88 10.29
CA GLY A 39 -23.59 -7.42 11.35
C GLY A 39 -24.17 -6.03 11.07
N ASP A 40 -24.81 -5.43 12.08
CA ASP A 40 -25.36 -4.08 12.01
C ASP A 40 -24.47 -3.12 12.82
N CYS A 41 -23.60 -2.40 12.14
CA CYS A 41 -22.65 -1.47 12.75
C CYS A 41 -23.26 -0.18 13.28
N ASP A 42 -24.54 0.09 12.99
CA ASP A 42 -25.24 1.28 13.47
C ASP A 42 -25.88 1.03 14.85
N ASN A 43 -26.33 -0.19 15.12
CA ASN A 43 -27.14 -0.50 16.30
C ASN A 43 -26.68 -1.74 17.11
N ALA A 44 -25.67 -2.48 16.63
CA ALA A 44 -25.28 -3.77 17.23
C ALA A 44 -23.78 -4.05 17.13
N ILE A 45 -23.43 -5.25 17.59
CA ILE A 45 -22.10 -5.84 17.46
C ILE A 45 -21.84 -6.12 15.98
N CYS A 46 -20.76 -5.59 15.43
CA CYS A 46 -20.39 -5.84 14.05
C CYS A 46 -18.87 -5.95 13.86
N VAL A 47 -18.47 -6.41 12.68
CA VAL A 47 -17.13 -6.23 12.12
C VAL A 47 -17.22 -5.21 10.98
N ASP A 48 -16.29 -4.26 10.94
CA ASP A 48 -16.18 -3.23 9.89
C ASP A 48 -14.69 -3.03 9.55
N ILE A 49 -14.26 -3.50 8.38
CA ILE A 49 -12.86 -3.45 7.98
C ILE A 49 -12.71 -2.73 6.65
N GLU A 50 -12.05 -1.58 6.68
CA GLU A 50 -11.67 -0.78 5.51
C GLU A 50 -10.17 -0.96 5.25
N LEU A 51 -9.82 -1.66 4.17
CA LEU A 51 -8.45 -1.92 3.77
C LEU A 51 -8.10 -1.04 2.56
N GLY A 52 -7.12 -0.16 2.75
CA GLY A 52 -6.57 0.68 1.69
C GLY A 52 -5.06 0.52 1.59
N TYR A 53 -4.57 0.00 0.47
CA TYR A 53 -3.13 -0.11 0.22
C TYR A 53 -2.72 0.17 -1.22
N LEU A 54 -1.41 0.25 -1.49
CA LEU A 54 -0.87 0.61 -2.80
C LEU A 54 -0.33 -0.59 -3.57
N LYS A 55 -0.53 -0.58 -4.88
CA LYS A 55 0.17 -1.43 -5.84
C LYS A 55 0.91 -0.61 -6.88
N MET A 56 2.12 -1.03 -7.23
CA MET A 56 2.83 -0.55 -8.41
C MET A 56 2.28 -1.29 -9.64
N LYS A 57 1.94 -0.53 -10.68
CA LYS A 57 1.43 -1.09 -11.93
C LYS A 57 2.50 -1.82 -12.72
N GLY A 58 2.05 -2.76 -13.54
CA GLY A 58 2.89 -3.58 -14.41
C GLY A 58 3.43 -4.83 -13.72
N ASP A 59 4.24 -5.59 -14.46
CA ASP A 59 4.72 -6.91 -14.04
C ASP A 59 6.26 -6.99 -14.00
N SER A 60 6.91 -5.83 -13.81
CA SER A 60 8.35 -5.79 -13.66
C SER A 60 8.78 -6.44 -12.34
N LYS A 61 10.04 -6.89 -12.25
CA LYS A 61 10.56 -7.45 -11.00
C LYS A 61 10.50 -6.43 -9.84
N VAL A 62 10.68 -5.15 -10.14
CA VAL A 62 10.54 -4.04 -9.19
C VAL A 62 9.11 -3.92 -8.70
N ALA A 63 8.13 -3.96 -9.61
CA ALA A 63 6.70 -3.90 -9.26
C ALA A 63 6.28 -5.09 -8.40
N GLN A 64 6.73 -6.31 -8.75
CA GLN A 64 6.46 -7.51 -7.95
C GLN A 64 7.06 -7.42 -6.54
N ASN A 65 8.32 -6.97 -6.42
CA ASN A 65 8.97 -6.82 -5.12
C ASN A 65 8.28 -5.73 -4.27
N PHE A 66 7.95 -4.59 -4.88
CA PHE A 66 7.20 -3.52 -4.22
C PHE A 66 5.84 -4.02 -3.73
N ASN A 67 5.07 -4.67 -4.60
CA ASN A 67 3.72 -5.17 -4.26
C ASN A 67 3.77 -6.18 -3.13
N HIS A 68 4.71 -7.13 -3.18
CA HIS A 68 4.88 -8.09 -2.11
C HIS A 68 5.29 -7.42 -0.79
N LEU A 69 6.23 -6.47 -0.84
CA LEU A 69 6.67 -5.74 0.34
C LEU A 69 5.53 -4.92 0.97
N ILE A 70 4.70 -4.25 0.17
CA ILE A 70 3.53 -3.52 0.66
C ILE A 70 2.49 -4.48 1.24
N GLU A 71 2.19 -5.59 0.57
CA GLU A 71 1.26 -6.61 1.09
C GLU A 71 1.72 -7.12 2.46
N GLN A 72 3.02 -7.41 2.63
CA GLN A 72 3.60 -7.83 3.91
C GLN A 72 3.59 -6.74 4.97
N PHE A 73 3.96 -5.50 4.60
CA PHE A 73 3.95 -4.37 5.51
C PHE A 73 2.54 -4.14 6.06
N VAL A 74 1.53 -4.11 5.19
CA VAL A 74 0.13 -3.94 5.59
C VAL A 74 -0.35 -5.10 6.44
N PHE A 75 -0.09 -6.35 6.02
CA PHE A 75 -0.47 -7.54 6.79
C PHE A 75 0.10 -7.51 8.21
N GLN A 76 1.40 -7.22 8.37
CA GLN A 76 2.05 -7.18 9.68
C GLN A 76 1.49 -6.11 10.62
N LYS A 77 0.92 -5.02 10.09
CA LYS A 77 0.30 -3.97 10.92
C LYS A 77 -1.17 -4.21 11.18
N MET A 78 -1.79 -5.03 10.33
CA MET A 78 -3.17 -5.44 10.53
C MET A 78 -3.31 -6.62 11.48
N ALA A 79 -2.41 -7.59 11.37
CA ALA A 79 -2.47 -8.85 12.10
C ALA A 79 -2.33 -8.65 13.62
N THR A 80 -3.16 -9.36 14.37
CA THR A 80 -3.00 -9.55 15.81
C THR A 80 -1.89 -10.57 16.08
N ASP A 81 -1.28 -10.54 17.27
CA ASP A 81 -0.18 -11.45 17.67
C ASP A 81 -0.50 -12.95 17.53
N GLU A 82 -1.78 -13.32 17.45
CA GLU A 82 -2.24 -14.71 17.30
C GLU A 82 -2.19 -15.22 15.85
N VAL A 83 -2.18 -14.32 14.86
CA VAL A 83 -2.16 -14.69 13.44
C VAL A 83 -0.70 -14.70 12.96
N THR A 84 -0.19 -15.91 12.70
CA THR A 84 1.18 -16.13 12.24
C THR A 84 1.20 -16.59 10.78
N GLY A 85 1.99 -15.92 9.92
CA GLY A 85 2.15 -16.31 8.51
C GLY A 85 2.44 -15.12 7.61
N ASP A 86 2.30 -15.33 6.30
CA ASP A 86 2.47 -14.30 5.26
C ASP A 86 1.19 -14.28 4.39
N LEU A 87 0.04 -13.91 4.98
CA LEU A 87 -1.21 -13.80 4.22
C LEU A 87 -1.21 -12.51 3.39
N LYS A 88 -1.98 -12.53 2.30
CA LYS A 88 -2.36 -11.26 1.65
C LYS A 88 -3.28 -10.48 2.58
N PRO A 89 -3.23 -9.13 2.57
CA PRO A 89 -4.11 -8.31 3.39
C PRO A 89 -5.60 -8.69 3.26
N GLU A 90 -6.09 -9.00 2.06
CA GLU A 90 -7.48 -9.39 1.84
C GLU A 90 -7.81 -10.78 2.42
N GLU A 91 -6.85 -11.70 2.41
CA GLU A 91 -7.02 -13.03 3.00
C GLU A 91 -7.11 -12.92 4.53
N TYR A 92 -6.32 -12.02 5.13
CA TYR A 92 -6.41 -11.70 6.55
C TYR A 92 -7.77 -11.11 6.92
N VAL A 93 -8.33 -10.20 6.11
CA VAL A 93 -9.69 -9.66 6.35
C VAL A 93 -10.72 -10.79 6.39
N GLN A 94 -10.60 -11.79 5.51
CA GLN A 94 -11.49 -12.95 5.51
C GLN A 94 -11.31 -13.83 6.76
N GLU A 95 -10.08 -13.99 7.25
CA GLU A 95 -9.79 -14.69 8.50
C GLU A 95 -10.50 -14.01 9.68
N VAL A 96 -10.35 -12.68 9.84
CA VAL A 96 -11.02 -11.92 10.92
C VAL A 96 -12.54 -12.07 10.86
N ILE A 97 -13.13 -12.02 9.65
CA ILE A 97 -14.57 -12.21 9.46
C ILE A 97 -15.01 -13.62 9.87
N ASN A 98 -14.21 -14.64 9.56
CA ASN A 98 -14.52 -16.02 9.91
C ASN A 98 -14.34 -16.30 11.41
N ASP A 99 -13.32 -15.70 12.02
CA ASP A 99 -13.09 -15.79 13.47
C ASP A 99 -14.23 -15.14 14.23
N PHE A 100 -14.69 -13.96 13.79
CA PHE A 100 -15.84 -13.32 14.40
C PHE A 100 -17.14 -14.14 14.25
N LYS A 101 -17.37 -14.75 13.09
CA LYS A 101 -18.51 -15.68 12.91
C LYS A 101 -18.43 -16.86 13.87
N SER A 102 -17.25 -17.44 14.02
CA SER A 102 -17.03 -18.58 14.91
C SER A 102 -17.24 -18.19 16.38
N PHE A 103 -16.68 -17.04 16.78
CA PHE A 103 -16.84 -16.48 18.11
C PHE A 103 -18.31 -16.20 18.46
N THR A 104 -19.08 -15.61 17.55
CA THR A 104 -20.50 -15.29 17.80
C THR A 104 -21.38 -16.54 17.90
N VAL A 105 -21.01 -17.63 17.24
CA VAL A 105 -21.68 -18.93 17.39
C VAL A 105 -21.33 -19.59 18.73
N GLU A 106 -20.07 -19.53 19.14
CA GLU A 106 -19.60 -20.13 20.40
C GLU A 106 -20.09 -19.35 21.62
N PHE A 107 -20.18 -18.03 21.52
CA PHE A 107 -20.56 -17.12 22.59
C PHE A 107 -21.74 -16.22 22.20
N PRO A 108 -22.96 -16.77 22.02
CA PRO A 108 -24.12 -16.01 21.56
C PRO A 108 -24.57 -14.89 22.51
N ASP A 109 -24.25 -15.03 23.81
CA ASP A 109 -24.55 -14.02 24.83
C ASP A 109 -23.42 -12.98 25.00
N ALA A 110 -22.28 -13.16 24.33
CA ALA A 110 -21.18 -12.21 24.43
C ALA A 110 -21.57 -10.89 23.77
N ARG A 111 -21.52 -9.82 24.57
CA ARG A 111 -21.59 -8.45 24.07
C ARG A 111 -20.19 -8.01 23.67
N THR A 112 -19.68 -8.49 22.54
CA THR A 112 -18.43 -7.96 21.99
C THR A 112 -18.61 -6.50 21.60
N GLY A 113 -17.58 -5.69 21.80
CA GLY A 113 -17.65 -4.24 21.58
C GLY A 113 -17.81 -3.82 20.12
N GLY A 114 -17.91 -4.77 19.18
CA GLY A 114 -17.66 -4.58 17.76
C GLY A 114 -16.15 -4.62 17.46
N TYR A 115 -15.81 -4.96 16.23
CA TYR A 115 -14.45 -4.92 15.69
C TYR A 115 -14.42 -3.94 14.53
N LYS A 116 -13.55 -2.94 14.58
CA LYS A 116 -13.34 -1.99 13.49
C LYS A 116 -11.87 -1.86 13.18
N GLN A 117 -11.51 -1.86 11.90
CA GLN A 117 -10.13 -1.67 11.49
C GLN A 117 -10.07 -0.92 10.17
N THR A 118 -9.25 0.12 10.10
CA THR A 118 -9.05 0.89 8.88
C THR A 118 -7.57 1.01 8.60
N THR A 119 -7.15 0.74 7.35
CA THR A 119 -5.81 1.06 6.86
C THR A 119 -5.85 2.04 5.70
N ASN A 120 -4.91 2.97 5.68
CA ASN A 120 -4.72 3.89 4.56
C ASN A 120 -3.22 4.00 4.24
N CYS A 121 -2.86 3.62 3.02
CA CYS A 121 -1.49 3.65 2.53
C CYS A 121 -1.34 4.75 1.47
N LYS A 122 -0.31 5.59 1.60
CA LYS A 122 -0.03 6.64 0.60
C LYS A 122 1.46 6.84 0.36
N ILE A 123 1.81 7.25 -0.85
CA ILE A 123 3.16 7.73 -1.15
C ILE A 123 3.35 9.11 -0.53
N THR A 124 4.32 9.26 0.37
CA THR A 124 4.69 10.56 0.96
C THR A 124 5.83 11.24 0.22
N TRP A 125 6.68 10.44 -0.45
CA TRP A 125 7.76 10.93 -1.30
C TRP A 125 8.12 9.91 -2.39
N THR A 126 8.51 10.39 -3.58
CA THR A 126 9.06 9.53 -4.64
C THR A 126 10.08 10.29 -5.49
N ASP A 127 11.27 9.71 -5.66
CA ASP A 127 12.28 10.14 -6.62
C ASP A 127 13.13 8.94 -7.11
N GLU A 128 14.25 9.21 -7.79
CA GLU A 128 15.13 8.17 -8.35
C GLU A 128 15.90 7.33 -7.31
N LYS A 129 15.83 7.70 -6.03
CA LYS A 129 16.58 7.10 -4.92
C LYS A 129 15.68 6.58 -3.82
N LEU A 130 14.46 7.09 -3.67
CA LEU A 130 13.56 6.75 -2.58
C LEU A 130 12.11 6.76 -3.02
N ILE A 131 11.38 5.69 -2.70
CA ILE A 131 9.93 5.72 -2.52
C ILE A 131 9.67 5.64 -1.02
N SER A 132 8.99 6.64 -0.45
CA SER A 132 8.55 6.63 0.94
C SER A 132 7.04 6.48 1.00
N VAL A 133 6.60 5.54 1.82
CA VAL A 133 5.20 5.16 1.99
C VAL A 133 4.81 5.35 3.44
N GLU A 134 3.65 5.95 3.68
CA GLU A 134 3.01 6.02 4.99
C GLU A 134 1.85 5.03 5.03
N LEU A 135 1.73 4.30 6.14
CA LEU A 135 0.59 3.46 6.48
C LEU A 135 -0.02 3.95 7.79
N LEU A 136 -1.27 4.42 7.70
CA LEU A 136 -2.09 4.74 8.86
C LEU A 136 -2.98 3.54 9.18
N THR A 137 -2.95 3.09 10.43
CA THR A 137 -3.81 2.00 10.93
C THR A 137 -4.63 2.47 12.12
N ASN A 138 -5.94 2.33 12.02
CA ASN A 138 -6.89 2.51 13.12
C ASN A 138 -7.47 1.15 13.48
N MET A 139 -7.54 0.82 14.77
CA MET A 139 -8.17 -0.42 15.20
C MET A 139 -8.99 -0.21 16.47
N TYR A 140 -10.11 -0.89 16.55
CA TYR A 140 -10.94 -0.99 17.74
C TYR A 140 -11.45 -2.43 17.83
N SER A 141 -11.00 -3.17 18.83
CA SER A 141 -11.38 -4.57 19.07
C SER A 141 -12.26 -4.72 20.32
N GLY A 142 -12.91 -3.63 20.74
CA GLY A 142 -13.60 -3.52 22.03
C GLY A 142 -12.73 -2.86 23.12
N GLY A 143 -13.39 -2.35 24.17
CA GLY A 143 -12.72 -1.63 25.26
C GLY A 143 -13.11 -0.15 25.30
N ALA A 144 -12.28 0.68 25.94
CA ALA A 144 -12.62 2.09 26.19
C ALA A 144 -12.34 3.02 25.00
N HIS A 145 -11.35 2.71 24.17
CA HIS A 145 -10.91 3.58 23.06
C HIS A 145 -10.26 2.78 21.92
N PRO A 146 -10.23 3.32 20.69
CA PRO A 146 -9.44 2.77 19.59
C PRO A 146 -7.93 2.95 19.78
N SER A 147 -7.14 2.21 19.00
CA SER A 147 -5.71 2.44 18.76
C SER A 147 -5.47 3.09 17.40
N TYR A 148 -4.40 3.88 17.32
CA TYR A 148 -3.93 4.56 16.11
C TYR A 148 -2.43 4.29 15.95
N GLN A 149 -2.00 3.96 14.74
CA GLN A 149 -0.60 3.77 14.36
C GLN A 149 -0.33 4.52 13.05
N ASP A 150 0.85 5.12 12.97
CA ASP A 150 1.36 5.86 11.81
C ASP A 150 2.80 5.40 11.57
N GLU A 151 3.01 4.70 10.47
CA GLU A 151 4.27 4.01 10.18
C GLU A 151 4.74 4.29 8.76
N TYR A 152 6.07 4.29 8.59
CA TYR A 152 6.72 4.62 7.34
C TYR A 152 7.56 3.46 6.82
N LEU A 153 7.54 3.27 5.51
CA LEU A 153 8.38 2.31 4.81
C LEU A 153 9.16 3.01 3.69
N ASN A 154 10.48 2.82 3.69
CA ASN A 154 11.38 3.40 2.70
C ASN A 154 11.89 2.32 1.75
N ILE A 155 11.71 2.52 0.45
CA ILE A 155 11.91 1.51 -0.59
C ILE A 155 12.87 2.04 -1.65
N ASP A 156 13.80 1.21 -2.12
CA ASP A 156 14.66 1.50 -3.26
C ASP A 156 13.84 1.41 -4.56
N PRO A 157 13.66 2.52 -5.31
CA PRO A 157 12.87 2.53 -6.55
C PRO A 157 13.43 1.61 -7.64
N LYS A 158 14.70 1.21 -7.57
CA LYS A 158 15.36 0.37 -8.58
C LYS A 158 15.19 -1.11 -8.32
N THR A 159 14.90 -1.50 -7.08
CA THR A 159 14.81 -2.91 -6.69
C THR A 159 13.45 -3.29 -6.14
N GLY A 160 12.65 -2.32 -5.67
CA GLY A 160 11.37 -2.54 -5.02
C GLY A 160 11.50 -3.13 -3.61
N ASN A 161 12.71 -3.14 -3.03
CA ASN A 161 12.98 -3.69 -1.70
C ASN A 161 13.11 -2.58 -0.65
N SER A 162 12.91 -2.94 0.62
CA SER A 162 13.14 -2.04 1.75
C SER A 162 14.58 -1.53 1.77
N LEU A 163 14.76 -0.29 2.23
CA LEU A 163 16.06 0.34 2.50
C LEU A 163 16.53 0.11 3.95
N GLU A 164 15.75 -0.57 4.77
CA GLU A 164 16.10 -0.98 6.13
C GLU A 164 16.96 -2.25 6.17
#